data_AF-A0A0N0NF18-F1
#
_entry.id   AF-A0A0N0NF18-F1
#
_cell.length_a   1.000
_cell.length_b   1.000
_cell.length_c   1.000
_cell.angle_alpha   90.00
_cell.angle_beta   90.00
_cell.angle_gamma   90.00
#
_symmetry.space_group_name_H-M   'P 1'
#
loop_
_entity.id
_entity.type
_entity.pdbx_description
1 polymer ?
#
loop_
_entity_poly.entity_id
_entity_poly.type
_entity_poly.pdbx_seq_one_letter_code
_entity_poly.pdbx_strand_id
1 'polypeptide(L)'
;MSVLTLMPADTELDVHVEQTRDLAGGTAAAVFDSPARTYRYLLTRIWDPTTKPLVVLMLNPSTANALTDDPTIRRLAGPTGFARREQAGGVVVVNLFALCSPDPRDLARHPDPVGRYADVFIRTAAAMGDAVVVAWGAFPVAAERSQVVVEGLRGRGVRLLCLGTTSKGLPRHPLYLPGAAALEPYGVTA
;
A
#
# COMPACT_ATOMS: atom_id res chain seq x y z
N MET A 1 -6.08 -0.69 17.49
CA MET A 1 -5.68 -1.87 16.71
C MET A 1 -4.17 -2.06 16.82
N SER A 2 -3.69 -3.29 17.04
CA SER A 2 -2.25 -3.61 17.00
C SER A 2 -1.90 -4.05 15.59
N VAL A 3 -0.71 -3.74 15.06
CA VAL A 3 -0.28 -4.30 13.76
C VAL A 3 -0.25 -5.84 13.78
N LEU A 4 -0.16 -6.46 14.96
CA LEU A 4 -0.27 -7.91 15.14
C LEU A 4 -1.65 -8.46 14.75
N THR A 5 -2.74 -7.69 14.94
CA THR A 5 -4.06 -8.09 14.45
C THR A 5 -4.22 -7.91 12.93
N LEU A 6 -3.20 -7.31 12.28
CA LEU A 6 -3.11 -7.15 10.84
C LEU A 6 -2.18 -8.18 10.20
N MET A 7 -1.57 -9.05 11.00
CA MET A 7 -0.79 -10.15 10.47
C MET A 7 -1.72 -11.23 9.93
N PRO A 8 -1.38 -11.86 8.80
CA PRO A 8 -2.10 -13.02 8.30
C PRO A 8 -2.25 -14.08 9.41
N ALA A 9 -3.49 -14.50 9.68
CA ALA A 9 -3.73 -15.63 10.57
C ALA A 9 -3.08 -16.90 9.97
N ASP A 10 -2.57 -17.78 10.83
CA ASP A 10 -2.08 -19.12 10.48
C ASP A 10 -0.76 -19.18 9.67
N THR A 11 0.06 -18.13 9.67
CA THR A 11 1.41 -18.19 9.10
C THR A 11 2.46 -17.81 10.13
N GLU A 12 3.37 -18.73 10.45
CA GLU A 12 4.62 -18.39 11.13
C GLU A 12 5.44 -17.54 10.15
N LEU A 13 5.41 -16.23 10.36
CA LEU A 13 6.05 -15.25 9.50
C LEU A 13 7.35 -14.79 10.13
N ASP A 14 8.47 -15.02 9.44
CA ASP A 14 9.77 -14.45 9.78
C ASP A 14 9.81 -12.95 9.45
N VAL A 15 9.13 -12.15 10.27
CA VAL A 15 9.00 -10.70 10.05
C VAL A 15 9.47 -9.89 11.25
N HIS A 16 9.99 -8.70 10.96
CA HIS A 16 10.29 -7.68 11.93
C HIS A 16 9.20 -6.61 11.91
N VAL A 17 8.65 -6.30 13.08
CA VAL A 17 7.58 -5.32 13.23
C VAL A 17 8.11 -4.10 13.96
N GLU A 18 8.00 -2.94 13.31
CA GLU A 18 8.18 -1.65 13.95
C GLU A 18 6.81 -1.03 14.23
N GLN A 19 6.61 -0.48 15.43
CA GLN A 19 5.37 0.20 15.80
C GLN A 19 5.64 1.37 16.75
N THR A 20 4.94 2.48 16.55
CA THR A 20 4.89 3.62 17.47
C THR A 20 3.45 4.06 17.69
N ARG A 21 3.21 4.79 18.78
CA ARG A 21 1.94 5.43 19.08
C ARG A 21 2.16 6.90 19.41
N ASP A 22 1.27 7.76 18.93
CA ASP A 22 1.24 9.16 19.32
C ASP A 22 0.44 9.37 20.63
N LEU A 23 0.50 10.59 21.17
CA LEU A 23 -0.20 10.98 22.40
C LEU A 23 -1.72 10.93 22.27
N ALA A 24 -2.25 11.04 21.05
CA ALA A 24 -3.69 10.95 20.76
C ALA A 24 -4.15 9.49 20.57
N GLY A 25 -3.24 8.52 20.69
CA GLY A 25 -3.54 7.09 20.54
C GLY A 25 -3.51 6.58 19.09
N GLY A 26 -3.12 7.42 18.14
CA GLY A 26 -2.85 7.00 16.77
C GLY A 26 -1.66 6.06 16.71
N THR A 27 -1.71 5.06 15.84
CA THR A 27 -0.66 4.04 15.67
C THR A 27 -0.06 4.11 14.28
N ALA A 28 1.27 4.08 14.21
CA ALA A 28 2.02 3.89 12.98
C ALA A 28 2.84 2.60 13.06
N ALA A 29 2.83 1.80 12.00
CA ALA A 29 3.57 0.55 11.96
C ALA A 29 4.19 0.27 10.58
N ALA A 30 5.25 -0.53 10.57
CA ALA A 30 5.86 -1.09 9.38
C ALA A 30 6.23 -2.55 9.62
N VAL A 31 6.00 -3.40 8.63
CA VAL A 31 6.34 -4.84 8.70
C VAL A 31 7.36 -5.16 7.63
N PHE A 32 8.48 -5.71 8.06
CA PHE A 32 9.63 -6.05 7.22
C PHE A 32 9.93 -7.55 7.29
N ASP A 33 10.70 -8.07 6.35
CA ASP A 33 11.37 -9.36 6.53
C ASP A 33 12.41 -9.29 7.66
N SER A 34 12.59 -10.41 8.36
CA SER A 34 13.58 -10.55 9.43
C SER A 34 14.71 -11.50 9.00
N PRO A 35 15.97 -11.23 9.37
CA PRO A 35 16.47 -10.03 10.05
C PRO A 35 16.85 -8.89 9.09
N ALA A 36 16.82 -9.15 7.76
CA ALA A 36 17.50 -8.31 6.77
C ALA A 36 16.81 -6.97 6.47
N ARG A 37 15.49 -6.85 6.68
CA ARG A 37 14.69 -5.66 6.36
C ARG A 37 14.85 -5.18 4.91
N THR A 38 15.11 -6.11 4.00
CA THR A 38 15.23 -5.87 2.56
C THR A 38 13.86 -5.60 1.92
N TYR A 39 12.81 -6.21 2.48
CA TYR A 39 11.44 -6.13 2.02
C TYR A 39 10.55 -5.46 3.07
N ARG A 40 9.67 -4.54 2.65
CA ARG A 40 8.58 -4.00 3.47
C ARG A 40 7.24 -4.46 2.93
N TYR A 41 6.56 -5.27 3.72
CA TYR A 41 5.28 -5.87 3.32
C TYR A 41 4.08 -4.99 3.66
N LEU A 42 4.19 -4.15 4.69
CA LEU A 42 3.08 -3.33 5.18
C LEU A 42 3.60 -2.02 5.75
N LEU A 43 2.84 -0.94 5.54
CA LEU A 43 3.01 0.32 6.24
C LEU A 43 1.64 0.88 6.63
N THR A 44 1.47 1.33 7.87
CA THR A 44 0.19 1.87 8.35
C THR A 44 0.33 3.20 9.07
N ARG A 45 -0.72 4.02 8.96
CA ARG A 45 -0.97 5.23 9.76
C ARG A 45 -2.44 5.22 10.16
N ILE A 46 -2.76 4.83 11.38
CA ILE A 46 -4.15 4.69 11.86
C ILE A 46 -4.38 5.72 12.96
N TRP A 47 -5.29 6.67 12.74
CA TRP A 47 -5.66 7.68 13.75
C TRP A 47 -7.01 7.40 14.39
N ASP A 48 -7.90 6.69 13.70
CA ASP A 48 -9.17 6.24 14.22
C ASP A 48 -9.36 4.75 13.87
N PRO A 49 -9.22 3.84 14.86
CA PRO A 49 -9.37 2.41 14.63
C PRO A 49 -10.82 1.95 14.48
N THR A 50 -11.81 2.83 14.70
CA THR A 50 -13.24 2.50 14.55
C THR A 50 -13.76 2.73 13.14
N THR A 51 -13.02 3.51 12.35
CA THR A 51 -13.30 3.78 10.94
C THR A 51 -12.35 3.00 10.04
N LYS A 52 -12.85 2.43 8.93
CA LYS A 52 -12.01 1.67 7.98
C LYS A 52 -10.90 2.55 7.38
N PRO A 53 -9.69 2.02 7.15
CA PRO A 53 -8.62 2.76 6.52
C PRO A 53 -8.77 2.82 5.00
N LEU A 54 -8.10 3.79 4.38
CA LEU A 54 -7.85 3.81 2.94
C LEU A 54 -6.71 2.83 2.63
N VAL A 55 -7.01 1.76 1.90
CA VAL A 55 -6.02 0.77 1.46
C VAL A 55 -5.46 1.19 0.10
N VAL A 56 -4.14 1.28 -0.01
CA VAL A 56 -3.45 1.74 -1.22
C VAL A 56 -2.44 0.69 -1.68
N LEU A 57 -2.54 0.26 -2.94
CA LEU A 57 -1.62 -0.66 -3.60
C LEU A 57 -0.68 0.12 -4.53
N MET A 58 0.59 0.19 -4.15
CA MET A 58 1.62 0.98 -4.83
C MET A 58 2.67 0.09 -5.52
N LEU A 59 3.70 0.70 -6.11
CA LEU A 59 4.72 -0.05 -6.85
C LEU A 59 5.64 -0.83 -5.92
N ASN A 60 6.46 -0.11 -5.14
CA ASN A 60 7.42 -0.68 -4.21
C ASN A 60 7.69 0.29 -3.04
N PRO A 61 8.10 -0.24 -1.88
CA PRO A 61 8.55 0.56 -0.75
C PRO A 61 9.74 1.45 -1.08
N SER A 62 9.69 2.70 -0.62
CA SER A 62 10.86 3.58 -0.45
C SER A 62 11.29 3.61 1.03
N THR A 63 11.65 4.77 1.58
CA THR A 63 12.29 4.91 2.90
C THR A 63 11.36 4.96 4.12
N ALA A 64 10.04 5.09 3.94
CA ALA A 64 9.11 5.23 5.07
C ALA A 64 9.11 4.01 6.02
N ASN A 65 8.96 4.24 7.33
CA ASN A 65 8.88 3.18 8.33
C ASN A 65 7.87 3.55 9.42
N ALA A 66 7.90 2.94 10.60
CA ALA A 66 6.94 3.31 11.66
C ALA A 66 7.14 4.75 12.18
N LEU A 67 8.35 5.30 12.05
CA LEU A 67 8.76 6.57 12.65
C LEU A 67 8.87 7.73 11.63
N THR A 68 9.09 7.43 10.35
CA THR A 68 9.39 8.42 9.32
C THR A 68 8.48 8.26 8.12
N ASP A 69 7.93 9.39 7.65
CA ASP A 69 7.14 9.48 6.42
C ASP A 69 8.00 9.96 5.25
N ASP A 70 7.80 9.36 4.09
CA ASP A 70 8.29 9.89 2.81
C ASP A 70 7.26 10.86 2.18
N PRO A 71 7.57 11.56 1.06
CA PRO A 71 6.63 12.47 0.42
C PRO A 71 5.30 11.82 0.01
N THR A 72 5.32 10.55 -0.38
CA THR A 72 4.14 9.79 -0.79
C THR A 72 3.23 9.52 0.40
N ILE A 73 3.79 9.10 1.53
CA ILE A 73 3.00 8.84 2.74
C ILE A 73 2.40 10.13 3.30
N ARG A 74 3.13 11.25 3.27
CA ARG A 74 2.55 12.56 3.60
C ARG A 74 1.38 12.92 2.69
N ARG A 75 1.46 12.59 1.40
CA ARG A 75 0.37 12.82 0.44
C ARG A 75 -0.86 11.96 0.71
N LEU A 76 -0.67 10.75 1.21
CA LEU A 76 -1.77 9.83 1.54
C LEU A 76 -2.39 10.12 2.91
N ALA A 77 -1.56 10.26 3.95
CA ALA A 77 -1.97 10.23 5.36
C ALA A 77 -1.88 11.58 6.09
N GLY A 78 -1.24 12.60 5.50
CA GLY A 78 -1.11 13.92 6.12
C GLY A 78 -2.46 14.61 6.37
N PRO A 79 -2.47 15.77 7.07
CA PRO A 79 -3.71 16.48 7.43
C PRO A 79 -4.59 16.86 6.23
N THR A 80 -3.97 17.08 5.06
CA THR A 80 -4.62 17.37 3.77
C THR A 80 -4.48 16.20 2.78
N GLY A 81 -4.15 15.01 3.28
CA GLY A 81 -3.92 13.81 2.49
C GLY A 81 -5.22 13.18 2.00
N PHE A 82 -5.10 12.30 1.00
CA PHE A 82 -6.24 11.63 0.39
C PHE A 82 -7.12 10.88 1.41
N ALA A 83 -6.53 10.20 2.39
CA ALA A 83 -7.32 9.45 3.38
C ALA A 83 -8.13 10.36 4.31
N ARG A 84 -7.66 11.59 4.59
CA ARG A 84 -8.45 12.58 5.34
C ARG A 84 -9.63 13.09 4.53
N ARG A 85 -9.40 13.36 3.23
CA ARG A 85 -10.46 13.76 2.30
C ARG A 85 -11.55 12.70 2.18
N GLU A 86 -11.15 11.44 2.09
CA GLU A 86 -12.07 10.28 2.02
C GLU A 86 -12.62 9.86 3.39
N GLN A 87 -12.40 10.66 4.44
CA GLN A 87 -12.91 10.41 5.79
C GLN A 87 -12.53 9.03 6.36
N ALA A 88 -11.39 8.47 5.94
CA ALA A 88 -10.92 7.19 6.42
C ALA A 88 -10.36 7.30 7.86
N GLY A 89 -10.31 6.16 8.56
CA GLY A 89 -9.68 6.05 9.89
C GLY A 89 -8.16 5.97 9.87
N GLY A 90 -7.58 5.86 8.67
CA GLY A 90 -6.15 5.71 8.48
C GLY A 90 -5.76 5.41 7.04
N VAL A 91 -4.49 5.08 6.86
CA VAL A 91 -3.90 4.56 5.63
C VAL A 91 -3.25 3.22 5.90
N VAL A 92 -3.46 2.29 4.97
CA VAL A 92 -2.72 1.03 4.86
C VAL A 92 -2.10 0.97 3.48
N VAL A 93 -0.78 0.84 3.41
CA VAL A 93 -0.03 0.76 2.16
C VAL A 93 0.58 -0.63 2.02
N VAL A 94 0.30 -1.25 0.88
CA VAL A 94 0.95 -2.46 0.36
C VAL A 94 1.48 -2.17 -1.04
N ASN A 95 2.33 -3.04 -1.56
CA ASN A 95 3.03 -2.82 -2.81
C ASN A 95 3.02 -4.06 -3.68
N LEU A 96 3.06 -3.88 -5.01
CA LEU A 96 3.21 -4.97 -5.97
C LEU A 96 4.50 -5.77 -5.72
N PHE A 97 5.56 -5.06 -5.34
CA PHE A 97 6.88 -5.56 -5.01
C PHE A 97 7.24 -5.12 -3.60
N ALA A 98 7.74 -6.02 -2.75
CA ALA A 98 8.08 -5.65 -1.38
C ALA A 98 9.50 -5.07 -1.25
N LEU A 99 10.35 -5.14 -2.28
CA LEU A 99 11.73 -4.65 -2.22
C LEU A 99 11.78 -3.16 -1.86
N CYS A 100 12.48 -2.83 -0.78
CA CYS A 100 12.77 -1.46 -0.39
C CYS A 100 13.81 -0.84 -1.31
N SER A 101 13.39 0.04 -2.22
CA SER A 101 14.29 0.87 -3.01
C SER A 101 13.65 2.21 -3.40
N PRO A 102 14.36 3.35 -3.24
CA PRO A 102 13.92 4.63 -3.77
C PRO A 102 13.99 4.69 -5.31
N ASP A 103 14.71 3.78 -5.97
CA ASP A 103 14.83 3.69 -7.43
C ASP A 103 14.09 2.46 -7.97
N PRO A 104 12.93 2.64 -8.63
CA PRO A 104 12.18 1.55 -9.25
C PRO A 104 12.96 0.70 -10.26
N ARG A 105 14.07 1.20 -10.80
CA ARG A 105 14.93 0.43 -11.72
C ARG A 105 15.60 -0.76 -11.03
N ASP A 106 15.75 -0.72 -9.70
CA ASP A 106 16.31 -1.83 -8.93
C ASP A 106 15.39 -3.05 -8.93
N LEU A 107 14.08 -2.85 -9.10
CA LEU A 107 13.12 -3.95 -9.19
C LEU A 107 13.44 -4.89 -10.37
N ALA A 108 13.91 -4.33 -11.49
CA ALA A 108 14.28 -5.11 -12.67
C ALA A 108 15.66 -5.77 -12.54
N ARG A 109 16.47 -5.35 -11.56
CA ARG A 109 17.84 -5.85 -11.33
C ARG A 109 17.90 -6.84 -10.17
N HIS A 110 16.92 -6.82 -9.29
CA HIS A 110 16.82 -7.72 -8.16
C HIS A 110 16.30 -9.09 -8.60
N PRO A 111 16.89 -10.22 -8.13
CA PRO A 111 16.45 -11.55 -8.53
C PRO A 111 15.04 -11.93 -8.05
N ASP A 112 14.61 -11.37 -6.92
CA ASP A 112 13.25 -11.53 -6.39
C ASP A 112 12.76 -10.19 -5.83
N PRO A 113 12.22 -9.28 -6.64
CA PRO A 113 11.72 -8.00 -6.13
C PRO A 113 10.36 -8.14 -5.43
N VAL A 114 9.64 -9.25 -5.67
CA VAL A 114 8.30 -9.46 -5.13
C VAL A 114 8.38 -9.65 -3.62
N GLY A 115 9.29 -10.52 -3.18
CA GLY A 115 9.46 -10.84 -1.77
C GLY A 115 8.43 -11.85 -1.29
N ARG A 116 8.90 -12.81 -0.48
CA ARG A 116 8.20 -14.04 -0.08
C ARG A 116 6.77 -13.84 0.41
N TYR A 117 6.48 -12.78 1.16
CA TYR A 117 5.18 -12.58 1.82
C TYR A 117 4.28 -11.50 1.18
N ALA A 118 4.71 -10.88 0.07
CA ALA A 118 3.98 -9.75 -0.50
C ALA A 118 2.52 -10.05 -0.82
N ASP A 119 2.24 -11.18 -1.46
CA ASP A 119 0.87 -11.58 -1.83
C ASP A 119 -0.03 -11.81 -0.62
N VAL A 120 0.53 -12.32 0.48
CA VAL A 120 -0.23 -12.54 1.71
C VAL A 120 -0.65 -11.19 2.30
N PHE A 121 0.29 -10.24 2.41
CA PHE A 121 0.01 -8.91 2.92
C PHE A 121 -0.92 -8.10 2.01
N ILE A 122 -0.82 -8.23 0.68
CA ILE A 122 -1.76 -7.60 -0.26
C ILE A 122 -3.19 -8.07 0.02
N ARG A 123 -3.40 -9.40 0.16
CA ARG A 123 -4.73 -9.96 0.43
C ARG A 123 -5.27 -9.54 1.79
N THR A 124 -4.44 -9.58 2.82
CA THR A 124 -4.84 -9.18 4.18
C THR A 124 -5.22 -7.70 4.20
N ALA A 125 -4.40 -6.83 3.60
CA ALA A 125 -4.69 -5.39 3.54
C ALA A 125 -5.96 -5.10 2.74
N ALA A 126 -6.19 -5.79 1.62
CA ALA A 126 -7.39 -5.60 0.80
C ALA A 126 -8.69 -5.87 1.56
N ALA A 127 -8.68 -6.78 2.54
CA ALA A 127 -9.84 -7.08 3.38
C ALA A 127 -10.12 -6.02 4.47
N MET A 128 -9.20 -5.07 4.70
CA MET A 128 -9.33 -4.07 5.76
C MET A 128 -10.19 -2.85 5.35
N GLY A 129 -10.19 -2.52 4.05
CA GLY A 129 -10.91 -1.38 3.51
C GLY A 129 -12.16 -1.78 2.73
N ASP A 130 -12.93 -0.79 2.29
CA ASP A 130 -14.08 -1.01 1.39
C ASP A 130 -13.66 -1.21 -0.07
N ALA A 131 -12.48 -0.71 -0.43
CA ALA A 131 -11.88 -0.83 -1.75
C ALA A 131 -10.35 -0.72 -1.64
N VAL A 132 -9.65 -1.13 -2.70
CA VAL A 132 -8.21 -0.90 -2.86
C VAL A 132 -7.97 0.20 -3.88
N VAL A 133 -7.28 1.26 -3.47
CA VAL A 133 -6.80 2.31 -4.38
C VAL A 133 -5.50 1.86 -5.01
N VAL A 134 -5.51 1.57 -6.31
CA VAL A 134 -4.33 1.23 -7.07
C VAL A 134 -3.59 2.48 -7.53
N ALA A 135 -2.25 2.51 -7.38
CA ALA A 135 -1.46 3.72 -7.61
C ALA A 135 0.03 3.46 -7.92
N TRP A 136 0.35 2.38 -8.64
CA TRP A 136 1.75 1.98 -8.93
C TRP A 136 2.44 2.78 -10.04
N GLY A 137 1.76 3.67 -10.77
CA GLY A 137 2.39 4.47 -11.81
C GLY A 137 2.67 3.70 -13.11
N ALA A 138 3.37 4.36 -14.05
CA ALA A 138 3.60 3.86 -15.40
C ALA A 138 4.98 3.19 -15.55
N PHE A 139 5.26 2.15 -14.76
CA PHE A 139 6.53 1.44 -14.80
C PHE A 139 6.41 0.11 -15.56
N PRO A 140 7.30 -0.17 -16.55
CA PRO A 140 7.24 -1.42 -17.32
C PRO A 140 7.33 -2.68 -16.45
N VAL A 141 8.14 -2.66 -15.38
CA VAL A 141 8.29 -3.78 -14.44
C VAL A 141 6.97 -4.18 -13.77
N ALA A 142 6.01 -3.27 -13.68
CA ALA A 142 4.71 -3.54 -13.09
C ALA A 142 3.74 -4.27 -14.03
N ALA A 143 4.02 -4.37 -15.33
CA ALA A 143 3.03 -4.82 -16.33
C ALA A 143 2.42 -6.19 -15.98
N GLU A 144 3.24 -7.23 -15.93
CA GLU A 144 2.80 -8.59 -15.62
C GLU A 144 2.32 -8.71 -14.17
N ARG A 145 3.11 -8.20 -13.21
CA ARG A 145 2.80 -8.31 -11.78
C ARG A 145 1.46 -7.65 -11.42
N SER A 146 1.18 -6.48 -11.99
CA SER A 146 -0.06 -5.77 -11.71
C SER A 146 -1.28 -6.51 -12.24
N GLN A 147 -1.19 -7.20 -13.39
CA GLN A 147 -2.27 -8.02 -13.93
C GLN A 147 -2.62 -9.16 -12.97
N VAL A 148 -1.62 -9.94 -12.55
CA VAL A 148 -1.80 -11.07 -11.62
C VAL A 148 -2.45 -10.60 -10.31
N VAL A 149 -1.97 -9.50 -9.73
CA VAL A 149 -2.51 -8.97 -8.47
C VAL A 149 -3.94 -8.43 -8.66
N VAL A 150 -4.20 -7.68 -9.72
CA VAL A 150 -5.54 -7.14 -10.02
C VAL A 150 -6.57 -8.25 -10.25
N GLU A 151 -6.22 -9.26 -11.04
CA GLU A 151 -7.08 -10.42 -11.28
C GLU A 151 -7.35 -11.19 -9.99
N GLY A 152 -6.32 -11.43 -9.18
CA GLY A 152 -6.46 -12.10 -7.88
C GLY A 152 -7.35 -11.32 -6.90
N LEU A 153 -7.27 -9.99 -6.88
CA LEU A 153 -8.13 -9.13 -6.06
C LEU A 153 -9.58 -9.14 -6.58
N ARG A 154 -9.78 -9.00 -7.89
CA ARG A 154 -11.11 -9.04 -8.51
C ARG A 154 -11.80 -10.39 -8.35
N GLY A 155 -11.07 -11.49 -8.49
CA GLY A 155 -11.58 -12.84 -8.22
C GLY A 155 -12.06 -13.05 -6.78
N ARG A 156 -11.66 -12.16 -5.86
CA ARG A 156 -12.13 -12.11 -4.46
C ARG A 156 -13.23 -11.07 -4.22
N GLY A 157 -13.76 -10.44 -5.28
CA GLY A 157 -14.77 -9.40 -5.19
C GLY A 157 -14.26 -8.05 -4.67
N VAL A 158 -12.94 -7.84 -4.62
CA VAL A 158 -12.37 -6.57 -4.15
C VAL A 158 -12.63 -5.47 -5.18
N ARG A 159 -13.30 -4.39 -4.74
CA ARG A 159 -13.48 -3.18 -5.56
C ARG A 159 -12.14 -2.46 -5.72
N LEU A 160 -11.77 -2.15 -6.97
CA LEU A 160 -10.56 -1.40 -7.29
C LEU A 160 -10.90 0.02 -7.71
N LEU A 161 -10.21 0.98 -7.10
CA LEU A 161 -10.30 2.41 -7.41
C LEU A 161 -8.93 2.96 -7.80
N CYS A 162 -8.86 4.12 -8.42
CA CYS A 162 -7.62 4.87 -8.65
C CYS A 162 -7.88 6.37 -8.56
N LEU A 163 -6.82 7.17 -8.47
CA LEU A 163 -6.89 8.65 -8.49
C LEU A 163 -6.74 9.21 -9.92
N GLY A 164 -7.07 8.40 -10.91
CA GLY A 164 -6.90 8.68 -12.34
C GLY A 164 -5.87 7.78 -13.01
N THR A 165 -5.94 7.75 -14.34
CA THR A 165 -5.12 6.89 -15.18
C THR A 165 -4.27 7.69 -16.17
N THR A 166 -3.24 7.05 -16.70
CA THR A 166 -2.50 7.54 -17.88
C THR A 166 -3.29 7.24 -19.16
N SER A 167 -2.84 7.75 -20.31
CA SER A 167 -3.44 7.43 -21.62
C SER A 167 -3.40 5.92 -21.95
N LYS A 168 -2.51 5.16 -21.30
CA LYS A 168 -2.43 3.70 -21.42
C LYS A 168 -3.28 2.95 -20.37
N GLY A 169 -4.12 3.65 -19.62
CA GLY A 169 -4.97 3.07 -18.58
C GLY A 169 -4.24 2.71 -17.27
N LEU A 170 -2.94 2.99 -17.14
CA LEU A 170 -2.18 2.68 -15.92
C LEU A 170 -2.52 3.67 -14.78
N PRO A 171 -2.67 3.22 -13.52
CA PRO A 171 -3.06 4.11 -12.43
C PRO A 171 -1.92 5.06 -12.08
N ARG A 172 -2.25 6.33 -11.87
CA ARG A 172 -1.26 7.36 -11.55
C ARG A 172 -0.76 7.23 -10.11
N HIS A 173 0.52 7.51 -9.91
CA HIS A 173 1.11 7.63 -8.58
C HIS A 173 0.59 8.89 -7.87
N PRO A 174 0.27 8.85 -6.55
CA PRO A 174 -0.46 9.93 -5.88
C PRO A 174 0.36 11.20 -5.66
N LEU A 175 1.69 11.08 -5.59
CA LEU A 175 2.59 12.16 -5.16
C LEU A 175 2.36 13.50 -5.88
N TYR A 176 2.11 13.47 -7.19
CA TYR A 176 1.98 14.67 -8.02
C TYR A 176 0.54 14.97 -8.45
N LEU A 177 -0.44 14.23 -7.94
CA LEU A 177 -1.84 14.49 -8.25
C LEU A 177 -2.37 15.65 -7.42
N PRO A 178 -3.31 16.45 -7.94
CA PRO A 178 -3.94 17.53 -7.19
C PRO A 178 -4.74 16.99 -6.00
N GLY A 179 -4.89 17.80 -4.95
CA GLY A 179 -5.70 17.48 -3.75
C GLY A 179 -7.12 17.02 -4.08
N ALA A 180 -7.68 17.58 -5.16
CA ALA A 180 -9.03 17.34 -5.62
C ALA A 180 -9.20 16.12 -6.56
N ALA A 181 -8.14 15.37 -6.89
CA ALA A 181 -8.25 14.21 -7.80
C ALA A 181 -9.20 13.14 -7.24
N ALA A 182 -10.37 12.95 -7.86
CA ALA A 182 -11.40 12.05 -7.36
C ALA A 182 -10.97 10.58 -7.40
N LEU A 183 -11.57 9.74 -6.55
CA LEU A 183 -11.47 8.29 -6.68
C LEU A 183 -12.43 7.81 -7.75
N GLU A 184 -11.90 7.02 -8.69
CA GLU A 184 -12.65 6.50 -9.85
C GLU A 184 -12.50 4.97 -9.93
N PRO A 185 -13.51 4.23 -10.42
CA PRO A 185 -13.38 2.80 -10.68
C PRO A 185 -12.19 2.49 -11.58
N TYR A 186 -11.36 1.52 -11.19
CA TYR A 186 -10.18 1.14 -11.96
C TYR A 186 -10.44 -0.05 -12.90
N GLY A 187 -10.13 0.15 -14.18
CA GLY A 187 -10.13 -0.90 -15.20
C GLY A 187 -11.51 -1.52 -15.47
N VAL A 188 -12.56 -0.74 -15.30
CA VAL A 188 -13.91 -1.05 -15.78
C VAL A 188 -14.02 -0.43 -17.16
N THR A 189 -14.10 -1.25 -18.20
CA THR A 189 -14.56 -0.78 -19.53
C THR A 189 -16.02 -0.36 -19.40
N ALA A 190 -16.34 0.83 -19.91
CA ALA A 190 -17.71 1.30 -20.04
C ALA A 190 -18.57 0.32 -20.87
#